data_AF-A0A0B8X274-F1
#
_entry.id   AF-A0A0B8X274-F1
#
_cell.length_a   1.000
_cell.length_b   1.000
_cell.length_c   1.000
_cell.angle_alpha   90.00
_cell.angle_beta   90.00
_cell.angle_gamma   90.00
#
_symmetry.space_group_name_H-M   'P 1'
#
loop_
_entity.id
_entity.type
_entity.pdbx_description
1 polymer ?
#
loop_
_entity_poly.entity_id
_entity_poly.type
_entity_poly.pdbx_seq_one_letter_code
_entity_poly.pdbx_strand_id
1 'polypeptide(L)'
;MKAFTKALMAVSLMTSHLAQASGIEDLPSFEEETVVNQTPAPVVASETPVTAAPVANLLAGSVSINSISRKSNGTIYTVDLRQALSLVRVDLRVTAQKLKVHGMTLITDTGLRVDVKSLKNSAVLEAGAVVSSESLNQSDRVAAIEVVAESYGAEANMLLTAIADRDVPVMKLRSIAAPIQPSRPVPPPPPVTPPKAEESRPQPYQPSESDYIISTGDRVYYNNSVGVVLGVYSNGKVNLKREGYYDTTVSLDQLAKSVRCTSKGRICVKDVVLVSGGMGKAKEVFTNGKVLVVREGYYDSFVDADSIGKEVDCLGSICKGSNVIYSSSAGKIKAIFDVKKAVLSRPEYYDTVVDVGLIAAEVNCTPKKGICKGMHVHYSGSQGLVKAAYANGHALIARDGYYNSFPHEDSLAPEVKCDRGICQGDRVYYSNSSGVAEKVFKGIIRFKRSGYYDAYPTSDQVSPAVRCEKNNRICQGDAIFYNGSQAVAAEVYANGIVMVKRSGYYDTYVHSDRLAKRVR
;
A
#
# COMPACT_ATOMS: atom_id res chain seq x y z
N MET A 1 -32.32 49.89 -15.64
CA MET A 1 -33.13 48.74 -16.15
C MET A 1 -32.16 47.60 -16.40
N LYS A 2 -32.29 46.36 -15.93
CA LYS A 2 -33.17 45.63 -15.01
C LYS A 2 -32.30 44.47 -14.49
N ALA A 3 -32.35 44.20 -13.19
CA ALA A 3 -31.74 43.03 -12.57
C ALA A 3 -32.44 41.74 -13.01
N PHE A 4 -31.71 40.63 -13.14
CA PHE A 4 -32.31 39.30 -13.24
C PHE A 4 -31.59 38.32 -12.31
N THR A 5 -32.18 38.19 -11.13
CA THR A 5 -31.93 37.16 -10.13
C THR A 5 -32.59 35.86 -10.62
N LYS A 6 -31.88 34.74 -10.66
CA LYS A 6 -32.51 33.41 -10.70
C LYS A 6 -31.92 32.53 -9.59
N ALA A 7 -32.74 32.35 -8.56
CA ALA A 7 -32.62 31.30 -7.57
C ALA A 7 -33.03 29.97 -8.21
N LEU A 8 -32.29 28.89 -7.93
CA LEU A 8 -32.75 27.53 -8.15
C LEU A 8 -32.71 26.80 -6.81
N MET A 9 -33.90 26.45 -6.31
CA MET A 9 -34.06 25.65 -5.10
C MET A 9 -33.83 24.17 -5.41
N ALA A 10 -33.13 23.51 -4.50
CA ALA A 10 -33.03 22.08 -4.38
C ALA A 10 -34.35 21.48 -3.85
N VAL A 11 -34.85 20.43 -4.49
CA VAL A 11 -35.82 19.51 -3.89
C VAL A 11 -35.18 18.12 -3.89
N SER A 12 -34.86 17.69 -2.67
CA SER A 12 -34.41 16.35 -2.33
C SER A 12 -35.63 15.45 -2.20
N LEU A 13 -35.66 14.32 -2.92
CA LEU A 13 -36.62 13.24 -2.70
C LEU A 13 -35.80 11.96 -2.48
N MET A 14 -35.69 11.58 -1.21
CA MET A 14 -35.18 10.30 -0.78
C MET A 14 -36.24 9.23 -1.01
N THR A 15 -35.90 8.18 -1.74
CA THR A 15 -36.62 6.91 -1.72
C THR A 15 -35.71 5.85 -1.10
N SER A 16 -35.99 5.53 0.16
CA SER A 16 -35.47 4.38 0.87
C SER A 16 -36.23 3.12 0.42
N HIS A 17 -35.55 2.20 -0.26
CA HIS A 17 -36.03 0.83 -0.42
C HIS A 17 -35.42 -0.06 0.67
N LEU A 18 -36.25 -0.40 1.66
CA LEU A 18 -36.06 -1.53 2.55
C LEU A 18 -36.41 -2.80 1.77
N ALA A 19 -35.42 -3.64 1.48
CA ALA A 19 -35.66 -5.03 1.09
C ALA A 19 -35.62 -5.89 2.35
N GLN A 20 -36.81 -6.32 2.79
CA GLN A 20 -36.98 -7.39 3.75
C GLN A 20 -36.79 -8.72 3.00
N ALA A 21 -35.85 -9.55 3.44
CA ALA A 21 -35.78 -10.95 3.04
C ALA A 21 -36.23 -11.80 4.24
N SER A 22 -37.45 -12.32 4.14
CA SER A 22 -38.03 -13.30 5.05
C SER A 22 -37.79 -14.72 4.53
N GLY A 23 -37.36 -15.61 5.42
CA GLY A 23 -37.76 -17.01 5.45
C GLY A 23 -37.10 -17.96 4.45
N ILE A 24 -36.16 -18.79 4.95
CA ILE A 24 -36.12 -20.22 4.63
C ILE A 24 -35.86 -20.97 5.94
N GLU A 25 -36.93 -21.62 6.42
CA GLU A 25 -36.94 -22.69 7.41
C GLU A 25 -36.42 -24.01 6.80
N ASP A 26 -36.14 -24.96 7.67
CA ASP A 26 -35.92 -26.39 7.44
C ASP A 26 -34.58 -26.86 6.85
N LEU A 27 -33.72 -27.36 7.75
CA LEU A 27 -32.91 -28.54 7.48
C LEU A 27 -33.06 -29.57 8.62
N PRO A 28 -33.30 -30.85 8.28
CA PRO A 28 -33.62 -31.89 9.25
C PRO A 28 -32.40 -32.38 10.05
N SER A 29 -32.72 -32.72 11.30
CA SER A 29 -31.90 -33.51 12.22
C SER A 29 -31.54 -34.86 11.60
N PHE A 30 -30.25 -35.19 11.57
CA PHE A 30 -29.78 -36.56 11.37
C PHE A 30 -29.32 -37.12 12.71
N GLU A 31 -30.24 -37.83 13.36
CA GLU A 31 -29.92 -38.92 14.27
C GLU A 31 -29.64 -40.15 13.39
N GLU A 32 -28.47 -40.78 13.51
CA GLU A 32 -28.35 -42.19 13.16
C GLU A 32 -27.18 -42.86 13.93
N GLU A 33 -27.62 -43.69 14.88
CA GLU A 33 -27.22 -45.07 15.11
C GLU A 33 -25.73 -45.43 15.30
N THR A 34 -25.45 -45.69 16.57
CA THR A 34 -24.46 -46.65 17.06
C THR A 34 -24.64 -48.03 16.44
N VAL A 35 -23.66 -48.48 15.64
CA VAL A 35 -23.41 -49.92 15.40
C VAL A 35 -22.06 -50.29 15.97
N VAL A 36 -22.13 -51.09 17.03
CA VAL A 36 -21.02 -51.79 17.67
C VAL A 36 -20.55 -52.88 16.72
N ASN A 37 -19.29 -52.84 16.28
CA ASN A 37 -18.64 -54.01 15.69
C ASN A 37 -17.28 -54.21 16.36
N GLN A 38 -17.30 -55.05 17.40
CA GLN A 38 -16.11 -55.53 18.11
C GLN A 38 -15.37 -56.53 17.23
N THR A 39 -14.15 -56.17 16.81
CA THR A 39 -13.17 -57.13 16.27
C THR A 39 -12.07 -57.31 17.32
N PRO A 40 -11.67 -58.55 17.66
CA PRO A 40 -10.75 -58.82 18.75
C PRO A 40 -9.34 -58.28 18.48
N ALA A 41 -8.74 -57.73 19.54
CA ALA A 41 -7.40 -57.17 19.56
C ALA A 41 -6.31 -58.21 19.25
N PRO A 42 -5.26 -57.87 18.49
CA PRO A 42 -4.01 -58.61 18.48
C PRO A 42 -3.26 -58.37 19.80
N VAL A 43 -2.80 -59.44 20.41
CA VAL A 43 -1.93 -59.45 21.59
C VAL A 43 -0.64 -58.71 21.25
N VAL A 44 -0.52 -57.46 21.71
CA VAL A 44 0.73 -56.70 21.65
C VAL A 44 1.61 -57.16 22.81
N ALA A 45 2.77 -57.69 22.46
CA ALA A 45 3.82 -58.08 23.38
C ALA A 45 4.21 -56.88 24.27
N SER A 46 4.38 -57.13 25.57
CA SER A 46 4.92 -56.16 26.51
C SER A 46 6.32 -55.72 26.06
N GLU A 47 6.42 -54.51 25.53
CA GLU A 47 7.68 -53.82 25.41
C GLU A 47 8.17 -53.41 26.81
N THR A 48 9.43 -53.72 27.03
CA THR A 48 10.20 -53.48 28.24
C THR A 48 10.23 -51.98 28.55
N PRO A 49 10.13 -51.55 29.83
CA PRO A 49 10.19 -50.13 30.18
C PRO A 49 11.57 -49.57 29.83
N VAL A 50 11.63 -48.78 28.76
CA VAL A 50 12.81 -47.97 28.44
C VAL A 50 12.92 -46.90 29.52
N THR A 51 13.99 -46.98 30.30
CA THR A 51 14.40 -46.05 31.34
C THR A 51 14.23 -44.60 30.85
N ALA A 52 13.31 -43.85 31.47
CA ALA A 52 13.11 -42.44 31.19
C ALA A 52 14.41 -41.68 31.42
N ALA A 53 14.95 -41.09 30.35
CA ALA A 53 16.07 -40.17 30.43
C ALA A 53 15.71 -39.01 31.39
N PRO A 54 16.68 -38.49 32.17
CA PRO A 54 16.43 -37.43 33.13
C PRO A 54 15.78 -36.23 32.43
N VAL A 55 14.64 -35.79 32.96
CA VAL A 55 13.91 -34.60 32.49
C VAL A 55 14.83 -33.39 32.67
N ALA A 56 15.49 -32.98 31.60
CA ALA A 56 16.26 -31.75 31.59
C ALA A 56 15.29 -30.59 31.88
N ASN A 57 15.64 -29.74 32.85
CA ASN A 57 14.86 -28.55 33.21
C ASN A 57 14.92 -27.54 32.06
N LEU A 58 14.03 -27.68 31.08
CA LEU A 58 13.90 -26.74 29.97
C LEU A 58 13.13 -25.50 30.42
N LEU A 59 13.69 -24.33 30.13
CA LEU A 59 13.13 -23.03 30.50
C LEU A 59 12.60 -22.33 29.25
N ALA A 60 11.36 -21.84 29.30
CA ALA A 60 10.70 -21.23 28.15
C ALA A 60 10.36 -19.76 28.39
N GLY A 61 10.51 -18.93 27.37
CA GLY A 61 10.05 -17.55 27.35
C GLY A 61 9.29 -17.26 26.06
N SER A 62 8.31 -16.35 26.10
CA SER A 62 7.43 -16.07 24.96
C SER A 62 7.29 -14.57 24.67
N VAL A 63 7.07 -14.23 23.40
CA VAL A 63 6.75 -12.88 22.93
C VAL A 63 5.60 -12.94 21.93
N SER A 64 4.66 -12.01 22.05
CA SER A 64 3.53 -11.88 21.13
C SER A 64 3.89 -10.91 20.00
N ILE A 65 3.67 -11.34 18.76
CA ILE A 65 3.84 -10.54 17.56
C ILE A 65 2.44 -10.35 16.96
N ASN A 66 1.95 -9.12 17.05
CA ASN A 66 0.60 -8.75 16.64
C ASN A 66 0.61 -7.94 15.33
N SER A 67 -0.52 -7.92 14.64
CA SER A 67 -0.74 -7.14 13.42
C SER A 67 0.19 -7.51 12.25
N ILE A 68 0.34 -8.80 11.99
CA ILE A 68 1.11 -9.30 10.86
C ILE A 68 0.41 -8.96 9.54
N SER A 69 1.12 -8.23 8.67
CA SER A 69 0.56 -7.67 7.43
C SER A 69 0.45 -8.66 6.27
N ARG A 70 -0.44 -8.37 5.30
CA ARG A 70 -0.61 -9.10 4.02
C ARG A 70 0.44 -8.75 2.94
N LYS A 71 1.60 -8.19 3.30
CA LYS A 71 2.57 -7.78 2.27
C LYS A 71 3.17 -9.01 1.60
N SER A 72 3.13 -9.03 0.27
CA SER A 72 3.74 -10.08 -0.55
C SER A 72 5.22 -10.25 -0.20
N ASN A 73 5.65 -11.50 0.07
CA ASN A 73 6.97 -11.91 0.56
C ASN A 73 7.20 -11.72 2.08
N GLY A 74 6.13 -11.45 2.84
CA GLY A 74 6.16 -11.33 4.29
C GLY A 74 6.71 -10.01 4.81
N THR A 75 6.89 -9.95 6.12
CA THR A 75 7.49 -8.84 6.88
C THR A 75 8.47 -9.46 7.88
N ILE A 76 9.62 -8.84 8.08
CA ILE A 76 10.64 -9.30 9.02
C ILE A 76 10.31 -8.75 10.40
N TYR A 77 10.14 -9.66 11.37
CA TYR A 77 9.95 -9.37 12.78
C TYR A 77 11.21 -9.79 13.54
N THR A 78 11.90 -8.82 14.12
CA THR A 78 13.13 -9.08 14.91
C THR A 78 12.80 -9.05 16.40
N VAL A 79 13.04 -10.18 17.07
CA VAL A 79 12.88 -10.38 18.50
C VAL A 79 14.24 -10.46 19.15
N ASP A 80 14.57 -9.51 20.01
CA ASP A 80 15.81 -9.54 20.79
C ASP A 80 15.62 -10.37 22.05
N LEU A 81 16.66 -11.12 22.42
CA LEU A 81 16.81 -11.67 23.75
C LEU A 81 17.57 -10.65 24.62
N ARG A 82 17.13 -10.47 25.87
CA ARG A 82 17.79 -9.58 26.85
C ARG A 82 19.26 -9.93 27.05
N GLN A 83 19.58 -11.23 26.98
CA GLN A 83 20.93 -11.77 27.02
C GLN A 83 21.03 -12.93 26.02
N ALA A 84 22.22 -13.16 25.46
CA ALA A 84 22.41 -14.24 24.49
C ALA A 84 22.37 -15.61 25.19
N LEU A 85 21.58 -16.55 24.65
CA LEU A 85 21.32 -17.86 25.28
C LEU A 85 21.46 -19.00 24.29
N SER A 86 21.91 -20.16 24.76
CA SER A 86 21.85 -21.42 24.01
C SER A 86 20.41 -21.89 23.95
N LEU A 87 19.81 -21.81 22.77
CA LEU A 87 18.43 -22.26 22.56
C LEU A 87 18.42 -23.76 22.22
N VAL A 88 17.48 -24.49 22.79
CA VAL A 88 17.21 -25.90 22.48
C VAL A 88 16.19 -26.01 21.35
N ARG A 89 15.14 -25.16 21.38
CA ARG A 89 14.07 -25.16 20.40
C ARG A 89 13.35 -23.82 20.38
N VAL A 90 12.71 -23.50 19.24
CA VAL A 90 11.80 -22.38 19.10
C VAL A 90 10.46 -22.88 18.58
N ASP A 91 9.38 -22.51 19.27
CA ASP A 91 8.00 -22.86 18.93
C ASP A 91 7.25 -21.60 18.48
N LEU A 92 6.47 -21.70 17.40
CA LEU A 92 5.60 -20.64 16.90
C LEU A 92 4.17 -21.14 16.92
N ARG A 93 3.30 -20.39 17.61
CA ARG A 93 1.85 -20.65 17.65
C ARG A 93 1.09 -19.52 17.00
N VAL A 94 0.23 -19.83 16.05
CA VAL A 94 -0.67 -18.83 15.45
C VAL A 94 -1.81 -18.57 16.43
N THR A 95 -2.02 -17.31 16.83
CA THR A 95 -3.04 -16.95 17.83
C THR A 95 -4.28 -16.32 17.21
N ALA A 96 -4.17 -15.70 16.02
CA ALA A 96 -5.31 -15.18 15.28
C ALA A 96 -5.05 -15.15 13.76
N GLN A 97 -6.08 -15.49 12.97
CA GLN A 97 -6.07 -15.53 11.49
C GLN A 97 -5.05 -16.50 10.88
N LYS A 98 -5.06 -16.63 9.54
CA LYS A 98 -4.15 -17.51 8.80
C LYS A 98 -2.79 -16.86 8.58
N LEU A 99 -1.71 -17.61 8.79
CA LEU A 99 -0.34 -17.11 8.71
C LEU A 99 0.53 -18.04 7.86
N LYS A 100 1.39 -17.48 7.00
CA LYS A 100 2.47 -18.24 6.36
C LYS A 100 3.83 -17.74 6.87
N VAL A 101 4.70 -18.65 7.28
CA VAL A 101 6.07 -18.37 7.69
C VAL A 101 6.99 -18.65 6.50
N HIS A 102 7.63 -17.61 5.97
CA HIS A 102 8.57 -17.73 4.85
C HIS A 102 9.95 -18.22 5.32
N GLY A 103 10.36 -17.84 6.53
CA GLY A 103 11.60 -18.31 7.14
C GLY A 103 11.81 -17.81 8.56
N MET A 104 12.72 -18.46 9.27
CA MET A 104 13.22 -18.02 10.58
C MET A 104 14.74 -18.12 10.60
N THR A 105 15.40 -17.07 11.10
CA THR A 105 16.85 -16.99 11.23
C THR A 105 17.21 -16.59 12.65
N LEU A 106 18.14 -17.32 13.27
CA LEU A 106 18.72 -16.99 14.57
C LEU A 106 19.96 -16.13 14.34
N ILE A 107 20.13 -15.07 15.12
CA ILE A 107 21.33 -14.22 15.13
C ILE A 107 22.08 -14.51 16.42
N THR A 108 23.31 -15.00 16.31
CA THR A 108 24.17 -15.29 17.46
C THR A 108 24.71 -14.00 18.09
N ASP A 109 25.30 -14.10 19.27
CA ASP A 109 26.05 -13.01 19.90
C ASP A 109 27.26 -12.54 19.09
N THR A 110 27.84 -13.43 18.27
CA THR A 110 28.88 -13.11 17.28
C THR A 110 28.34 -12.45 16.00
N GLY A 111 27.02 -12.31 15.86
CA GLY A 111 26.37 -11.77 14.67
C GLY A 111 26.22 -12.77 13.51
N LEU A 112 26.58 -14.05 13.72
CA LEU A 112 26.35 -15.11 12.75
C LEU A 112 24.84 -15.35 12.58
N ARG A 113 24.41 -15.53 11.35
CA ARG A 113 23.01 -15.82 11.00
C ARG A 113 22.86 -17.31 10.70
N VAL A 114 22.00 -17.97 11.46
CA VAL A 114 21.73 -19.41 11.36
C VAL A 114 20.27 -19.63 10.98
N ASP A 115 20.03 -20.17 9.80
CA ASP A 115 18.67 -20.44 9.32
C ASP A 115 18.08 -21.69 10.00
N VAL A 116 16.83 -21.59 10.46
CA VAL A 116 16.07 -22.70 11.04
C VAL A 116 15.35 -23.44 9.92
N LYS A 117 15.85 -24.63 9.56
CA LYS A 117 15.45 -25.34 8.33
C LYS A 117 14.00 -25.80 8.36
N SER A 118 13.53 -26.28 9.50
CA SER A 118 12.15 -26.77 9.66
C SER A 118 11.08 -25.67 9.52
N LEU A 119 11.47 -24.41 9.76
CA LEU A 119 10.57 -23.25 9.70
C LEU A 119 10.76 -22.43 8.41
N LYS A 120 11.39 -23.02 7.39
CA LYS A 120 11.55 -22.42 6.06
C LYS A 120 10.36 -22.75 5.17
N ASN A 121 9.66 -21.72 4.68
CA ASN A 121 8.52 -21.81 3.78
C ASN A 121 7.44 -22.79 4.26
N SER A 122 6.83 -22.50 5.40
CA SER A 122 5.72 -23.28 5.95
C SER A 122 4.52 -23.31 5.00
N ALA A 123 3.62 -24.29 5.20
CA ALA A 123 2.25 -24.19 4.72
C ALA A 123 1.53 -22.96 5.34
N VAL A 124 0.35 -22.61 4.82
CA VAL A 124 -0.52 -21.63 5.47
C VAL A 124 -1.07 -22.28 6.75
N LEU A 125 -0.69 -21.72 7.89
CA LEU A 125 -1.03 -22.17 9.22
C LEU A 125 -2.35 -21.49 9.66
N GLU A 126 -3.28 -22.28 10.16
CA GLU A 126 -4.56 -21.80 10.72
C GLU A 126 -4.37 -21.29 12.17
N ALA A 127 -5.35 -20.53 12.68
CA ALA A 127 -5.34 -20.11 14.07
C ALA A 127 -5.34 -21.34 15.02
N GLY A 128 -4.44 -21.33 15.99
CA GLY A 128 -4.20 -22.44 16.91
C GLY A 128 -3.09 -23.40 16.48
N ALA A 129 -2.66 -23.38 15.22
CA ALA A 129 -1.57 -24.21 14.74
C ALA A 129 -0.25 -23.89 15.48
N VAL A 130 0.52 -24.94 15.76
CA VAL A 130 1.86 -24.84 16.38
C VAL A 130 2.87 -25.49 15.44
N VAL A 131 3.96 -24.79 15.16
CA VAL A 131 5.11 -25.31 14.43
C VAL A 131 6.36 -25.15 15.30
N SER A 132 7.18 -26.19 15.37
CA SER A 132 8.38 -26.25 16.19
C SER A 132 9.62 -26.34 15.33
N SER A 133 10.70 -25.70 15.78
CA SER A 133 12.01 -25.84 15.15
C SER A 133 12.56 -27.26 15.32
N GLU A 134 13.57 -27.60 14.53
CA GLU A 134 14.49 -28.69 14.86
C GLU A 134 15.18 -28.44 16.21
N SER A 135 15.82 -29.48 16.77
CA SER A 135 16.72 -29.28 17.90
C SER A 135 17.86 -28.37 17.46
N LEU A 136 17.95 -27.21 18.11
CA LEU A 136 18.95 -26.20 17.81
C LEU A 136 20.29 -26.59 18.45
N ASN A 137 21.39 -26.16 17.84
CA ASN A 137 22.72 -26.46 18.34
C ASN A 137 23.00 -25.69 19.64
N GLN A 138 23.24 -26.41 20.73
CA GLN A 138 23.42 -25.85 22.07
C GLN A 138 24.74 -25.07 22.23
N SER A 139 25.69 -25.18 21.30
CA SER A 139 26.95 -24.44 21.37
C SER A 139 26.80 -22.94 21.10
N ASP A 140 25.79 -22.55 20.32
CA ASP A 140 25.70 -21.18 19.80
C ASP A 140 24.75 -20.35 20.66
N ARG A 141 25.23 -19.20 21.14
CA ARG A 141 24.43 -18.29 21.95
C ARG A 141 23.66 -17.34 21.04
N VAL A 142 22.34 -17.44 21.05
CA VAL A 142 21.43 -16.64 20.23
C VAL A 142 21.12 -15.33 20.94
N ALA A 143 21.39 -14.20 20.27
CA ALA A 143 21.09 -12.85 20.74
C ALA A 143 19.75 -12.31 20.20
N ALA A 144 19.33 -12.73 19.00
CA ALA A 144 18.05 -12.34 18.41
C ALA A 144 17.47 -13.41 17.49
N ILE A 145 16.16 -13.35 17.27
CA ILE A 145 15.39 -14.24 16.37
C ILE A 145 14.69 -13.36 15.34
N GLU A 146 14.91 -13.63 14.06
CA GLU A 146 14.20 -12.99 12.95
C GLU A 146 13.18 -13.95 12.36
N VAL A 147 11.93 -13.51 12.24
CA VAL A 147 10.84 -14.28 11.62
C VAL A 147 10.32 -13.51 10.42
N VAL A 148 10.29 -14.15 9.25
CA VAL A 148 9.67 -13.60 8.05
C VAL A 148 8.30 -14.25 7.89
N ALA A 149 7.23 -13.47 8.09
CA ALA A 149 5.87 -14.01 8.05
C ALA A 149 4.89 -13.07 7.32
N GLU A 150 3.85 -13.66 6.74
CA GLU A 150 2.81 -13.00 5.95
C GLU A 150 1.43 -13.48 6.40
N SER A 151 0.48 -12.54 6.55
CA SER A 151 -0.91 -12.92 6.77
C SER A 151 -1.63 -13.33 5.48
N TYR A 152 -2.37 -14.44 5.54
CA TYR A 152 -3.24 -14.97 4.50
C TYR A 152 -4.74 -14.75 4.82
N GLY A 153 -5.02 -13.76 5.65
CA GLY A 153 -6.37 -13.37 6.08
C GLY A 153 -6.35 -11.92 6.50
N ALA A 154 -7.17 -11.49 7.47
CA ALA A 154 -7.01 -10.15 8.06
C ALA A 154 -5.64 -9.98 8.76
N GLU A 155 -5.44 -9.00 9.62
CA GLU A 155 -4.20 -8.96 10.42
C GLU A 155 -4.06 -10.25 11.26
N ALA A 156 -2.91 -10.92 11.17
CA ALA A 156 -2.64 -12.15 11.89
C ALA A 156 -1.78 -11.91 13.14
N ASN A 157 -1.92 -12.77 14.14
CA ASN A 157 -1.13 -12.70 15.37
C ASN A 157 -0.44 -14.05 15.60
N MET A 158 0.77 -14.02 16.17
CA MET A 158 1.49 -15.21 16.59
C MET A 158 2.16 -15.02 17.95
N LEU A 159 2.36 -16.14 18.65
CA LEU A 159 3.14 -16.25 19.87
C LEU A 159 4.41 -17.03 19.55
N LEU A 160 5.56 -16.39 19.71
CA LEU A 160 6.88 -16.98 19.54
C LEU A 160 7.42 -17.38 20.92
N THR A 161 7.80 -18.64 21.09
CA THR A 161 8.35 -19.19 22.33
C THR A 161 9.75 -19.74 22.08
N ALA A 162 10.73 -19.25 22.83
CA ALA A 162 12.09 -19.77 22.80
C ALA A 162 12.32 -20.63 24.05
N ILE A 163 12.93 -21.80 23.88
CA ILE A 163 13.24 -22.77 24.94
C ILE A 163 14.76 -22.88 25.06
N ALA A 164 15.28 -22.72 26.27
CA ALA A 164 16.70 -22.79 26.60
C ALA A 164 16.95 -23.77 27.76
N ASP A 165 18.21 -24.18 27.92
CA ASP A 165 18.65 -25.16 28.91
C ASP A 165 19.11 -24.55 30.25
N ARG A 166 19.60 -23.29 30.24
CA ARG A 166 20.25 -22.66 31.40
C ARG A 166 19.49 -21.52 32.05
N ASP A 167 18.80 -20.69 31.27
CA ASP A 167 18.10 -19.50 31.75
C ASP A 167 16.78 -19.28 30.99
N VAL A 168 15.83 -18.57 31.60
CA VAL A 168 14.56 -18.20 30.95
C VAL A 168 14.82 -17.10 29.89
N PRO A 169 14.49 -17.33 28.60
CA PRO A 169 14.63 -16.30 27.57
C PRO A 169 13.69 -15.11 27.80
N VAL A 170 14.25 -13.94 28.12
CA VAL A 170 13.46 -12.70 28.19
C VAL A 170 13.52 -12.01 26.83
N MET A 171 12.38 -11.95 26.14
CA MET A 171 12.31 -11.51 24.75
C MET A 171 11.58 -10.18 24.57
N LYS A 172 12.00 -9.35 23.61
CA LYS A 172 11.36 -8.09 23.23
C LYS A 172 11.32 -7.92 21.72
N LEU A 173 10.16 -7.57 21.17
CA LEU A 173 10.02 -7.20 19.76
C LEU A 173 10.68 -5.84 19.50
N ARG A 174 11.72 -5.80 18.64
CA ARG A 174 12.46 -4.57 18.31
C ARG A 174 11.84 -3.83 17.14
N SER A 175 11.65 -4.50 16.02
CA SER A 175 11.36 -3.83 14.75
C SER A 175 10.55 -4.69 13.79
N ILE A 176 9.76 -3.98 12.98
CA ILE A 176 8.97 -4.51 11.86
C ILE A 176 9.55 -3.89 10.59
N ALA A 177 10.33 -4.65 9.83
CA ALA A 177 10.94 -4.20 8.58
C ALA A 177 10.26 -4.88 7.39
N ALA A 178 10.02 -4.14 6.31
CA ALA A 178 9.69 -4.78 5.04
C ALA A 178 10.87 -5.69 4.63
N PRO A 179 10.62 -6.88 4.06
CA PRO A 179 11.69 -7.75 3.63
C PRO A 179 12.53 -6.98 2.63
N ILE A 180 13.84 -6.90 2.92
CA ILE A 180 14.80 -6.42 1.95
C ILE A 180 14.70 -7.43 0.83
N GLN A 181 14.05 -7.07 -0.29
CA GLN A 181 14.12 -7.89 -1.48
C GLN A 181 15.60 -8.16 -1.70
N PRO A 182 16.04 -9.44 -1.81
CA PRO A 182 17.43 -9.72 -2.10
C PRO A 182 17.77 -8.89 -3.32
N SER A 183 18.62 -7.88 -3.13
CA SER A 183 19.12 -7.07 -4.23
C SER A 183 19.72 -8.11 -5.16
N ARG A 184 19.09 -8.25 -6.33
CA ARG A 184 19.52 -9.19 -7.38
C ARG A 184 21.05 -9.13 -7.38
N PRO A 185 21.76 -10.25 -7.13
CA PRO A 185 23.20 -10.22 -6.91
C PRO A 185 23.79 -9.37 -8.02
N VAL A 186 24.43 -8.26 -7.60
CA VAL A 186 25.14 -7.41 -8.54
C VAL A 186 26.12 -8.36 -9.20
N PRO A 187 26.03 -8.56 -10.52
CA PRO A 187 26.95 -9.43 -11.22
C PRO A 187 28.37 -9.02 -10.78
N PRO A 188 29.29 -9.98 -10.54
CA PRO A 188 30.68 -9.63 -10.30
C PRO A 188 31.10 -8.61 -11.34
N PRO A 189 31.85 -7.54 -10.97
CA PRO A 189 32.30 -6.56 -11.94
C PRO A 189 32.94 -7.35 -13.08
N PRO A 190 32.41 -7.22 -14.31
CA PRO A 190 32.94 -7.99 -15.42
C PRO A 190 34.45 -7.72 -15.48
N PRO A 191 35.27 -8.76 -15.76
CA PRO A 191 36.70 -8.55 -15.97
C PRO A 191 36.86 -7.36 -16.90
N VAL A 192 37.70 -6.39 -16.52
CA VAL A 192 37.89 -5.10 -17.21
C VAL A 192 37.99 -5.39 -18.70
N THR A 193 36.86 -5.26 -19.36
CA THR A 193 36.74 -5.53 -20.77
C THR A 193 37.25 -4.25 -21.40
N PRO A 194 38.18 -4.31 -22.38
CA PRO A 194 38.58 -3.12 -23.12
C PRO A 194 37.31 -2.34 -23.50
N PRO A 195 37.33 -1.00 -23.36
CA PRO A 195 36.13 -0.16 -23.39
C PRO A 195 35.24 -0.64 -24.53
N LYS A 196 34.10 -1.23 -24.16
CA LYS A 196 33.13 -1.73 -25.14
C LYS A 196 32.82 -0.51 -26.00
N ALA A 197 33.23 -0.58 -27.28
CA ALA A 197 33.01 0.47 -28.24
C ALA A 197 31.58 0.98 -28.06
N GLU A 198 31.47 2.25 -27.71
CA GLU A 198 30.21 2.95 -27.48
C GLU A 198 29.26 2.52 -28.59
N GLU A 199 28.27 1.70 -28.23
CA GLU A 199 27.39 1.04 -29.18
C GLU A 199 26.65 2.18 -29.86
N SER A 200 27.16 2.55 -31.04
CA SER A 200 26.80 3.77 -31.75
C SER A 200 25.29 3.81 -31.79
N ARG A 201 24.68 4.79 -31.12
CA ARG A 201 23.23 5.01 -31.10
C ARG A 201 22.75 4.77 -32.52
N PRO A 202 21.89 3.76 -32.78
CA PRO A 202 21.54 3.37 -34.13
C PRO A 202 21.13 4.64 -34.88
N GLN A 203 21.83 4.92 -35.99
CA GLN A 203 21.59 6.13 -36.73
C GLN A 203 20.09 6.23 -37.04
N PRO A 204 19.47 7.42 -36.89
CA PRO A 204 18.08 7.61 -37.27
C PRO A 204 17.88 7.05 -38.67
N TYR A 205 16.90 6.17 -38.84
CA TYR A 205 16.61 5.58 -40.15
C TYR A 205 16.40 6.71 -41.16
N GLN A 206 17.28 6.77 -42.15
CA GLN A 206 17.13 7.66 -43.29
C GLN A 206 16.51 6.82 -44.41
N PRO A 207 15.31 7.16 -44.90
CA PRO A 207 14.71 6.47 -46.02
C PRO A 207 15.65 6.61 -47.23
N SER A 208 15.95 5.47 -47.86
CA SER A 208 16.72 5.41 -49.09
C SER A 208 15.80 5.63 -50.30
N GLU A 209 16.32 6.13 -51.43
CA GLU A 209 15.52 6.21 -52.66
C GLU A 209 14.95 4.83 -53.07
N SER A 210 15.68 3.74 -52.77
CA SER A 210 15.21 2.37 -53.00
C SER A 210 13.95 1.99 -52.23
N ASP A 211 13.66 2.66 -51.11
CA ASP A 211 12.42 2.42 -50.34
C ASP A 211 11.16 2.90 -51.07
N TYR A 212 11.31 3.75 -52.09
CA TYR A 212 10.19 4.26 -52.92
C TYR A 212 10.00 3.52 -54.24
N ILE A 213 11.00 2.73 -54.67
CA ILE A 213 10.92 1.96 -55.92
C ILE A 213 10.19 0.65 -55.64
N ILE A 214 9.02 0.46 -56.26
CA ILE A 214 8.24 -0.79 -56.20
C ILE A 214 8.79 -1.80 -57.21
N SER A 215 9.13 -2.98 -56.73
CA SER A 215 9.66 -4.11 -57.50
C SER A 215 8.83 -5.38 -57.31
N THR A 216 9.00 -6.36 -58.20
CA THR A 216 8.39 -7.69 -58.03
C THR A 216 8.81 -8.32 -56.70
N GLY A 217 7.84 -8.86 -55.97
CA GLY A 217 8.02 -9.45 -54.63
C GLY A 217 7.79 -8.46 -53.49
N ASP A 218 7.73 -7.15 -53.75
CA ASP A 218 7.45 -6.16 -52.71
C ASP A 218 6.02 -6.32 -52.16
N ARG A 219 5.88 -6.12 -50.84
CA ARG A 219 4.57 -5.97 -50.20
C ARG A 219 4.11 -4.52 -50.35
N VAL A 220 2.87 -4.32 -50.77
CA VAL A 220 2.28 -2.99 -51.00
C VAL A 220 0.89 -2.88 -50.36
N TYR A 221 0.53 -1.67 -49.96
CA TYR A 221 -0.82 -1.31 -49.57
C TYR A 221 -1.61 -0.85 -50.80
N TYR A 222 -2.82 -1.40 -50.96
CA TYR A 222 -3.78 -1.02 -51.99
C TYR A 222 -5.21 -1.21 -51.46
N ASN A 223 -6.04 -0.17 -51.57
CA ASN A 223 -7.47 -0.20 -51.23
C ASN A 223 -7.80 -0.94 -49.92
N ASN A 224 -7.18 -0.53 -48.80
CA ASN A 224 -7.33 -1.14 -47.47
C ASN A 224 -6.97 -2.64 -47.39
N SER A 225 -6.04 -3.09 -48.21
CA SER A 225 -5.50 -4.46 -48.16
C SER A 225 -3.99 -4.47 -48.41
N VAL A 226 -3.32 -5.52 -47.93
CA VAL A 226 -1.93 -5.81 -48.30
C VAL A 226 -1.92 -6.77 -49.48
N GLY A 227 -1.01 -6.55 -50.42
CA GLY A 227 -0.73 -7.48 -51.51
C GLY A 227 0.75 -7.59 -51.81
N VAL A 228 1.09 -8.54 -52.66
CA VAL A 228 2.45 -8.79 -53.16
C VAL A 228 2.50 -8.51 -54.65
N VAL A 229 3.48 -7.73 -55.08
CA VAL A 229 3.68 -7.39 -56.49
C VAL A 229 4.16 -8.62 -57.26
N LEU A 230 3.38 -9.07 -58.25
CA LEU A 230 3.73 -10.19 -59.13
C LEU A 230 4.55 -9.73 -60.34
N GLY A 231 4.32 -8.51 -60.81
CA GLY A 231 5.04 -7.95 -61.95
C GLY A 231 4.76 -6.46 -62.12
N VAL A 232 5.77 -5.73 -62.57
CA VAL A 232 5.70 -4.30 -62.92
C VAL A 232 5.89 -4.17 -64.43
N TYR A 233 4.94 -3.56 -65.12
CA TYR A 233 4.95 -3.38 -66.57
C TYR A 233 5.46 -1.99 -66.95
N SER A 234 6.05 -1.87 -68.14
CA SER A 234 6.61 -0.61 -68.66
C SER A 234 5.57 0.51 -68.84
N ASN A 235 4.28 0.17 -68.92
CA ASN A 235 3.18 1.13 -69.00
C ASN A 235 2.71 1.67 -67.63
N GLY A 236 3.46 1.41 -66.55
CA GLY A 236 3.13 1.86 -65.20
C GLY A 236 2.01 1.05 -64.53
N LYS A 237 1.60 -0.08 -65.10
CA LYS A 237 0.69 -1.03 -64.45
C LYS A 237 1.44 -2.05 -63.63
N VAL A 238 0.80 -2.54 -62.58
CA VAL A 238 1.34 -3.53 -61.65
C VAL A 238 0.31 -4.64 -61.46
N ASN A 239 0.74 -5.89 -61.64
CA ASN A 239 -0.07 -7.06 -61.28
C ASN A 239 0.15 -7.37 -59.79
N LEU A 240 -0.93 -7.40 -59.02
CA LEU A 240 -0.93 -7.48 -57.57
C LEU A 240 -1.71 -8.71 -57.10
N LYS A 241 -1.06 -9.59 -56.34
CA LYS A 241 -1.71 -10.66 -55.58
C LYS A 241 -2.15 -10.14 -54.23
N ARG A 242 -3.45 -10.01 -54.01
CA ARG A 242 -4.02 -9.49 -52.76
C ARG A 242 -4.30 -10.62 -51.77
N GLU A 243 -4.00 -10.42 -50.49
CA GLU A 243 -4.33 -11.41 -49.46
C GLU A 243 -5.86 -11.54 -49.33
N GLY A 244 -6.41 -12.72 -49.66
CA GLY A 244 -7.85 -13.00 -49.58
C GLY A 244 -8.69 -12.49 -50.77
N TYR A 245 -8.08 -11.99 -51.84
CA TYR A 245 -8.78 -11.54 -53.05
C TYR A 245 -8.11 -12.09 -54.31
N TYR A 246 -8.78 -11.95 -55.46
CA TYR A 246 -8.21 -12.26 -56.77
C TYR A 246 -7.07 -11.30 -57.13
N ASP A 247 -6.18 -11.79 -57.99
CA ASP A 247 -5.12 -10.98 -58.60
C ASP A 247 -5.75 -9.81 -59.38
N THR A 248 -5.10 -8.65 -59.33
CA THR A 248 -5.62 -7.42 -59.93
C THR A 248 -4.52 -6.59 -60.55
N THR A 249 -4.84 -5.89 -61.63
CA THR A 249 -3.91 -4.97 -62.30
C THR A 249 -4.28 -3.54 -61.93
N VAL A 250 -3.35 -2.84 -61.29
CA VAL A 250 -3.54 -1.48 -60.77
C VAL A 250 -2.47 -0.54 -61.29
N SER A 251 -2.68 0.77 -61.17
CA SER A 251 -1.64 1.74 -61.53
C SER A 251 -0.62 1.90 -60.39
N LEU A 252 0.64 2.11 -60.74
CA LEU A 252 1.76 2.22 -59.79
C LEU A 252 1.55 3.34 -58.75
N ASP A 253 0.92 4.45 -59.13
CA ASP A 253 0.63 5.63 -58.28
C ASP A 253 -0.42 5.35 -57.19
N GLN A 254 -1.17 4.25 -57.31
CA GLN A 254 -2.17 3.83 -56.32
C GLN A 254 -1.59 2.93 -55.23
N LEU A 255 -0.32 2.55 -55.35
CA LEU A 255 0.36 1.62 -54.46
C LEU A 255 1.24 2.36 -53.47
N ALA A 256 1.35 1.81 -52.27
CA ALA A 256 2.34 2.25 -51.29
C ALA A 256 3.19 1.07 -50.84
N LYS A 257 4.49 1.10 -51.11
CA LYS A 257 5.46 0.08 -50.69
C LYS A 257 5.56 -0.04 -49.16
N SER A 258 5.65 -1.27 -48.68
CA SER A 258 5.95 -1.59 -47.28
C SER A 258 7.40 -1.23 -46.98
N VAL A 259 7.63 -0.48 -45.91
CA VAL A 259 8.91 0.07 -45.48
C VAL A 259 9.14 -0.19 -43.99
N ARG A 260 10.39 -0.10 -43.54
CA ARG A 260 10.74 -0.36 -42.14
C ARG A 260 10.14 0.69 -41.20
N CYS A 261 10.15 1.95 -41.62
CA CYS A 261 9.62 3.08 -40.86
C CYS A 261 8.97 4.09 -41.80
N THR A 262 8.11 4.94 -41.25
CA THR A 262 7.54 6.10 -41.97
C THR A 262 8.65 7.01 -42.51
N SER A 263 8.37 7.82 -43.53
CA SER A 263 9.33 8.77 -44.11
C SER A 263 9.96 9.72 -43.07
N LYS A 264 9.22 10.08 -42.02
CA LYS A 264 9.71 10.91 -40.90
C LYS A 264 10.48 10.12 -39.82
N GLY A 265 10.63 8.80 -39.99
CA GLY A 265 11.23 7.90 -38.99
C GLY A 265 10.43 7.76 -37.69
N ARG A 266 9.22 8.35 -37.59
CA ARG A 266 8.42 8.41 -36.37
C ARG A 266 7.94 7.01 -35.96
N ILE A 267 7.23 6.31 -36.85
CA ILE A 267 6.68 4.97 -36.58
C ILE A 267 7.45 3.92 -37.39
N CYS A 268 7.86 2.85 -36.72
CA CYS A 268 8.55 1.71 -37.31
C CYS A 268 7.78 0.41 -37.06
N VAL A 269 8.06 -0.60 -37.89
CA VAL A 269 7.54 -1.96 -37.70
C VAL A 269 7.96 -2.50 -36.31
N LYS A 270 7.00 -3.12 -35.61
CA LYS A 270 7.03 -3.59 -34.21
C LYS A 270 6.91 -2.52 -33.12
N ASP A 271 6.86 -1.24 -33.47
CA ASP A 271 6.60 -0.19 -32.48
C ASP A 271 5.24 -0.43 -31.80
N VAL A 272 5.20 -0.21 -30.49
CA VAL A 272 3.95 -0.16 -29.72
C VAL A 272 3.34 1.21 -29.95
N VAL A 273 2.07 1.22 -30.35
CA VAL A 273 1.35 2.43 -30.73
C VAL A 273 0.00 2.53 -30.02
N LEU A 274 -0.45 3.76 -29.80
CA LEU A 274 -1.80 4.07 -29.37
C LEU A 274 -2.65 4.41 -30.59
N VAL A 275 -3.71 3.66 -30.79
CA VAL A 275 -4.72 3.87 -31.83
C VAL A 275 -6.05 4.19 -31.13
N SER A 276 -6.99 4.85 -31.83
CA SER A 276 -8.33 5.11 -31.28
C SER A 276 -8.93 3.85 -30.63
N GLY A 277 -9.09 3.88 -29.31
CA GLY A 277 -9.63 2.79 -28.51
C GLY A 277 -8.62 1.86 -27.82
N GLY A 278 -7.31 1.96 -28.05
CA GLY A 278 -6.35 1.14 -27.29
C GLY A 278 -4.95 1.00 -27.87
N MET A 279 -4.15 0.16 -27.21
CA MET A 279 -2.78 -0.16 -27.63
C MET A 279 -2.78 -1.19 -28.76
N GLY A 280 -1.79 -1.08 -29.66
CA GLY A 280 -1.51 -2.06 -30.69
C GLY A 280 -0.02 -2.11 -31.03
N LYS A 281 0.33 -2.94 -32.01
CA LYS A 281 1.68 -3.01 -32.58
C LYS A 281 1.63 -2.71 -34.07
N ALA A 282 2.53 -1.84 -34.55
CA ALA A 282 2.72 -1.62 -35.96
C ALA A 282 3.26 -2.90 -36.62
N LYS A 283 2.49 -3.56 -37.48
CA LYS A 283 2.88 -4.79 -38.17
C LYS A 283 3.54 -4.49 -39.51
N GLU A 284 2.97 -3.56 -40.27
CA GLU A 284 3.54 -3.05 -41.53
C GLU A 284 3.36 -1.53 -41.59
N VAL A 285 4.32 -0.85 -42.22
CA VAL A 285 4.31 0.60 -42.43
C VAL A 285 4.48 0.85 -43.92
N PHE A 286 3.73 1.77 -44.50
CA PHE A 286 3.74 2.02 -45.94
C PHE A 286 4.22 3.43 -46.27
N THR A 287 4.79 3.61 -47.46
CA THR A 287 5.36 4.88 -47.96
C THR A 287 4.36 6.04 -47.99
N ASN A 288 3.06 5.75 -48.12
CA ASN A 288 1.98 6.77 -48.07
C ASN A 288 1.57 7.17 -46.64
N GLY A 289 2.29 6.71 -45.61
CA GLY A 289 1.98 7.01 -44.21
C GLY A 289 0.89 6.13 -43.59
N LYS A 290 0.34 5.15 -44.30
CA LYS A 290 -0.54 4.14 -43.69
C LYS A 290 0.27 3.15 -42.85
N VAL A 291 -0.32 2.68 -41.76
CA VAL A 291 0.25 1.68 -40.86
C VAL A 291 -0.80 0.60 -40.63
N LEU A 292 -0.43 -0.65 -40.84
CA LEU A 292 -1.22 -1.81 -40.42
C LEU A 292 -0.94 -2.08 -38.95
N VAL A 293 -1.94 -1.87 -38.09
CA VAL A 293 -1.83 -2.09 -36.65
C VAL A 293 -2.58 -3.35 -36.24
N VAL A 294 -1.90 -4.23 -35.51
CA VAL A 294 -2.46 -5.42 -34.89
C VAL A 294 -2.81 -5.09 -33.45
N ARG A 295 -4.03 -5.44 -33.03
CA ARG A 295 -4.52 -5.28 -31.66
C ARG A 295 -4.97 -6.64 -31.14
N GLU A 296 -4.63 -6.94 -29.89
CA GLU A 296 -5.03 -8.20 -29.27
C GLU A 296 -6.56 -8.24 -29.10
N GLY A 297 -7.20 -9.27 -29.67
CA GLY A 297 -8.66 -9.44 -29.62
C GLY A 297 -9.46 -8.59 -30.63
N TYR A 298 -8.80 -7.86 -31.53
CA TYR A 298 -9.46 -7.06 -32.58
C TYR A 298 -8.87 -7.38 -33.96
N TYR A 299 -9.62 -7.03 -35.00
CA TYR A 299 -9.12 -7.12 -36.38
C TYR A 299 -7.96 -6.15 -36.63
N ASP A 300 -7.02 -6.59 -37.47
CA ASP A 300 -5.99 -5.73 -38.03
C ASP A 300 -6.63 -4.52 -38.72
N SER A 301 -6.08 -3.34 -38.51
CA SER A 301 -6.64 -2.10 -39.03
C SER A 301 -5.58 -1.21 -39.65
N PHE A 302 -5.90 -0.58 -40.78
CA PHE A 302 -5.06 0.43 -41.40
C PHE A 302 -5.40 1.80 -40.83
N VAL A 303 -4.38 2.52 -40.39
CA VAL A 303 -4.50 3.85 -39.79
C VAL A 303 -3.42 4.78 -40.32
N ASP A 304 -3.69 6.09 -40.31
CA ASP A 304 -2.69 7.08 -40.67
C ASP A 304 -1.65 7.22 -39.55
N ALA A 305 -0.37 7.17 -39.91
CA ALA A 305 0.75 7.31 -38.97
C ALA A 305 0.68 8.61 -38.14
N ASP A 306 0.12 9.68 -38.71
CA ASP A 306 -0.05 10.95 -38.01
C ASP A 306 -1.19 10.94 -36.98
N SER A 307 -2.12 9.97 -37.06
CA SER A 307 -3.24 9.81 -36.13
C SER A 307 -2.98 8.84 -34.97
N ILE A 308 -1.79 8.22 -34.93
CA ILE A 308 -1.38 7.29 -33.87
C ILE A 308 -0.28 7.90 -33.00
N GLY A 309 -0.21 7.44 -31.75
CA GLY A 309 0.86 7.80 -30.83
C GLY A 309 1.92 6.72 -30.73
N LYS A 310 3.21 7.06 -30.74
CA LYS A 310 4.32 6.12 -30.50
C LYS A 310 4.61 6.00 -29.02
N GLU A 311 4.83 4.78 -28.53
CA GLU A 311 5.27 4.58 -27.15
C GLU A 311 6.61 5.28 -26.89
N VAL A 312 6.69 6.00 -25.78
CA VAL A 312 7.90 6.65 -25.27
C VAL A 312 8.09 6.27 -23.80
N ASP A 313 9.33 6.32 -23.32
CA ASP A 313 9.63 5.92 -21.94
C ASP A 313 9.06 6.91 -20.91
N CYS A 314 9.16 8.20 -21.20
CA CYS A 314 8.74 9.29 -20.31
C CYS A 314 8.20 10.50 -21.07
N LEU A 315 7.27 11.23 -20.45
CA LEU A 315 6.87 12.58 -20.81
C LEU A 315 6.97 13.49 -19.58
N GLY A 316 7.97 14.36 -19.57
CA GLY A 316 8.28 15.18 -18.39
C GLY A 316 8.72 14.29 -17.21
N SER A 317 8.08 14.46 -16.06
CA SER A 317 8.36 13.67 -14.85
C SER A 317 7.57 12.36 -14.76
N ILE A 318 6.73 12.05 -15.75
CA ILE A 318 5.89 10.84 -15.76
C ILE A 318 6.51 9.82 -16.71
N CYS A 319 6.80 8.64 -16.18
CA CYS A 319 7.45 7.55 -16.91
C CYS A 319 6.61 6.28 -16.87
N LYS A 320 6.92 5.35 -17.79
CA LYS A 320 6.40 3.99 -17.72
C LYS A 320 6.71 3.39 -16.34
N GLY A 321 5.68 2.82 -15.71
CA GLY A 321 5.75 2.25 -14.37
C GLY A 321 5.59 3.25 -13.22
N SER A 322 5.49 4.56 -13.48
CA SER A 322 5.20 5.55 -12.43
C SER A 322 3.85 5.27 -11.76
N ASN A 323 3.80 5.44 -10.44
CA ASN A 323 2.54 5.52 -9.70
C ASN A 323 1.96 6.92 -9.88
N VAL A 324 0.67 7.00 -10.18
CA VAL A 324 -0.03 8.26 -10.43
C VAL A 324 -1.43 8.24 -9.82
N ILE A 325 -2.05 9.42 -9.72
CA ILE A 325 -3.48 9.59 -9.43
C ILE A 325 -4.20 10.17 -10.64
N TYR A 326 -5.39 9.65 -10.94
CA TYR A 326 -6.33 10.16 -11.94
C TYR A 326 -7.76 10.12 -11.38
N SER A 327 -8.49 11.23 -11.40
CA SER A 327 -9.90 11.30 -10.95
C SER A 327 -10.14 10.62 -9.59
N SER A 328 -9.29 10.92 -8.60
CA SER A 328 -9.36 10.34 -7.25
C SER A 328 -9.16 8.81 -7.19
N SER A 329 -8.44 8.24 -8.16
CA SER A 329 -8.08 6.83 -8.21
C SER A 329 -6.58 6.69 -8.45
N ALA A 330 -5.91 5.87 -7.64
CA ALA A 330 -4.51 5.55 -7.82
C ALA A 330 -4.35 4.50 -8.93
N GLY A 331 -3.27 4.60 -9.71
CA GLY A 331 -2.91 3.60 -10.70
C GLY A 331 -1.44 3.66 -11.07
N LYS A 332 -1.05 2.79 -12.00
CA LYS A 332 0.32 2.69 -12.51
C LYS A 332 0.33 2.91 -14.01
N ILE A 333 1.28 3.71 -14.49
CA ILE A 333 1.44 3.93 -15.92
C ILE A 333 1.96 2.66 -16.59
N LYS A 334 1.20 2.11 -17.52
CA LYS A 334 1.57 0.93 -18.30
C LYS A 334 2.35 1.28 -19.57
N ALA A 335 1.97 2.36 -20.23
CA ALA A 335 2.62 2.91 -21.42
C ALA A 335 2.34 4.41 -21.54
N ILE A 336 3.25 5.16 -22.17
CA ILE A 336 3.14 6.59 -22.45
C ILE A 336 3.35 6.79 -23.94
N PHE A 337 2.63 7.73 -24.55
CA PHE A 337 2.69 7.98 -25.98
C PHE A 337 3.03 9.44 -26.29
N ASP A 338 3.78 9.68 -27.36
CA ASP A 338 4.22 11.00 -27.84
C ASP A 338 3.08 12.01 -28.09
N VAL A 339 1.85 11.53 -28.25
CA VAL A 339 0.60 12.31 -28.33
C VAL A 339 0.05 12.79 -26.97
N LYS A 340 0.89 12.83 -25.91
CA LYS A 340 0.52 13.26 -24.54
C LYS A 340 -0.60 12.43 -23.90
N LYS A 341 -0.73 11.18 -24.31
CA LYS A 341 -1.64 10.18 -23.71
C LYS A 341 -0.83 9.14 -22.95
N ALA A 342 -1.43 8.55 -21.93
CA ALA A 342 -0.89 7.42 -21.21
C ALA A 342 -1.96 6.35 -21.01
N VAL A 343 -1.54 5.09 -20.92
CA VAL A 343 -2.40 3.97 -20.53
C VAL A 343 -2.18 3.72 -19.05
N LEU A 344 -3.22 3.95 -18.27
CA LEU A 344 -3.25 3.79 -16.82
C LEU A 344 -3.83 2.41 -16.48
N SER A 345 -3.05 1.60 -15.77
CA SER A 345 -3.50 0.33 -15.21
C SER A 345 -3.91 0.52 -13.75
N ARG A 346 -5.07 -0.01 -13.39
CA ARG A 346 -5.64 0.09 -12.04
C ARG A 346 -6.03 -1.31 -11.55
N PRO A 347 -5.81 -1.65 -10.27
CA PRO A 347 -6.37 -2.86 -9.71
C PRO A 347 -7.89 -2.86 -9.92
N GLU A 348 -8.45 -3.96 -10.41
CA GLU A 348 -9.91 -4.18 -10.57
C GLU A 348 -10.60 -3.38 -11.69
N TYR A 349 -9.88 -2.58 -12.48
CA TYR A 349 -10.44 -1.88 -13.64
C TYR A 349 -9.67 -2.19 -14.93
N TYR A 350 -10.36 -2.05 -16.05
CA TYR A 350 -9.72 -2.08 -17.36
C TYR A 350 -8.71 -0.93 -17.51
N ASP A 351 -7.65 -1.19 -18.27
CA ASP A 351 -6.67 -0.19 -18.66
C ASP A 351 -7.38 1.01 -19.31
N THR A 352 -7.05 2.22 -18.87
CA THR A 352 -7.73 3.45 -19.30
C THR A 352 -6.74 4.38 -19.98
N VAL A 353 -7.12 4.90 -21.15
CA VAL A 353 -6.33 5.92 -21.85
C VAL A 353 -6.68 7.30 -21.28
N VAL A 354 -5.67 8.02 -20.80
CA VAL A 354 -5.84 9.33 -20.15
C VAL A 354 -4.85 10.35 -20.72
N ASP A 355 -5.20 11.64 -20.64
CA ASP A 355 -4.25 12.72 -20.91
C ASP A 355 -3.21 12.82 -19.80
N VAL A 356 -1.94 12.92 -20.19
CA VAL A 356 -0.81 13.06 -19.24
C VAL A 356 -0.93 14.34 -18.40
N GLY A 357 -1.61 15.38 -18.91
CA GLY A 357 -1.87 16.61 -18.16
C GLY A 357 -2.94 16.48 -17.06
N LEU A 358 -3.71 15.40 -17.04
CA LEU A 358 -4.78 15.16 -16.05
C LEU A 358 -4.35 14.20 -14.92
N ILE A 359 -3.12 13.68 -15.00
CA ILE A 359 -2.56 12.77 -14.00
C ILE A 359 -1.50 13.49 -13.17
N ALA A 360 -1.35 13.07 -11.92
CA ALA A 360 -0.27 13.56 -11.06
C ALA A 360 0.59 12.41 -10.55
N ALA A 361 1.91 12.55 -10.67
CA ALA A 361 2.88 11.58 -10.20
C ALA A 361 2.88 11.46 -8.67
N GLU A 362 3.12 10.25 -8.16
CA GLU A 362 3.45 10.03 -6.75
C GLU A 362 4.76 10.76 -6.42
N VAL A 363 4.75 11.47 -5.30
CA VAL A 363 5.89 12.22 -4.75
C VAL A 363 6.06 11.82 -3.28
N ASN A 364 7.23 12.12 -2.69
CA ASN A 364 7.48 11.81 -1.28
C ASN A 364 6.56 12.59 -0.34
N CYS A 365 6.31 13.87 -0.66
CA CYS A 365 5.48 14.78 0.11
C CYS A 365 4.71 15.72 -0.81
N THR A 366 3.50 16.11 -0.43
CA THR A 366 2.72 17.11 -1.16
C THR A 366 3.41 18.49 -1.15
N PRO A 367 3.28 19.30 -2.22
CA PRO A 367 4.12 20.48 -2.42
C PRO A 367 3.82 21.64 -1.46
N LYS A 368 2.57 21.83 -1.01
CA LYS A 368 2.20 23.03 -0.22
C LYS A 368 2.32 22.81 1.29
N LYS A 369 1.83 21.67 1.79
CA LYS A 369 1.81 21.36 3.23
C LYS A 369 2.84 20.32 3.65
N GLY A 370 3.57 19.72 2.72
CA GLY A 370 4.56 18.70 3.04
C GLY A 370 3.95 17.44 3.66
N ILE A 371 2.76 17.03 3.20
CA ILE A 371 2.13 15.79 3.67
C ILE A 371 2.84 14.61 3.03
N CYS A 372 3.63 13.88 3.82
CA CYS A 372 4.48 12.80 3.34
C CYS A 372 3.87 11.41 3.55
N LYS A 373 4.30 10.46 2.73
CA LYS A 373 4.03 9.03 2.92
C LYS A 373 4.47 8.56 4.30
N GLY A 374 3.61 7.81 4.99
CA GLY A 374 3.83 7.32 6.35
C GLY A 374 3.42 8.29 7.45
N MET A 375 3.04 9.52 7.14
CA MET A 375 2.53 10.45 8.16
C MET A 375 1.13 10.07 8.61
N HIS A 376 0.87 10.27 9.90
CA HIS A 376 -0.48 10.30 10.43
C HIS A 376 -1.10 11.68 10.22
N VAL A 377 -2.37 11.68 9.81
CA VAL A 377 -3.13 12.91 9.53
C VAL A 377 -4.54 12.77 10.10
N HIS A 378 -5.14 13.90 10.46
CA HIS A 378 -6.56 14.00 10.73
C HIS A 378 -7.30 14.50 9.49
N TYR A 379 -8.40 13.81 9.15
CA TYR A 379 -9.28 14.12 8.03
C TYR A 379 -10.73 13.76 8.38
N SER A 380 -11.65 14.72 8.19
CA SER A 380 -13.10 14.54 8.33
C SER A 380 -13.52 13.80 9.62
N GLY A 381 -12.98 14.22 10.77
CA GLY A 381 -13.34 13.67 12.08
C GLY A 381 -12.68 12.32 12.42
N SER A 382 -11.65 11.92 11.68
CA SER A 382 -10.94 10.67 11.91
C SER A 382 -9.45 10.79 11.65
N GLN A 383 -8.67 9.87 12.21
CA GLN A 383 -7.27 9.71 11.88
C GLN A 383 -7.07 8.77 10.67
N GLY A 384 -5.97 8.96 9.96
CA GLY A 384 -5.53 8.05 8.91
C GLY A 384 -4.03 8.10 8.69
N LEU A 385 -3.53 7.10 7.96
CA LEU A 385 -2.13 6.99 7.56
C LEU A 385 -2.00 7.31 6.06
N VAL A 386 -1.13 8.24 5.73
CA VAL A 386 -0.84 8.60 4.33
C VAL A 386 -0.07 7.45 3.67
N LYS A 387 -0.66 6.82 2.66
CA LYS A 387 -0.06 5.72 1.90
C LYS A 387 0.69 6.19 0.66
N ALA A 388 0.29 7.33 0.09
CA ALA A 388 0.96 7.98 -1.03
C ALA A 388 0.61 9.48 -1.04
N ALA A 389 1.49 10.31 -1.58
CA ALA A 389 1.29 11.73 -1.83
C ALA A 389 1.50 12.00 -3.32
N TYR A 390 0.80 12.99 -3.88
CA TYR A 390 0.83 13.28 -5.31
C TYR A 390 1.17 14.73 -5.61
N ALA A 391 1.77 14.98 -6.77
CA ALA A 391 2.27 16.29 -7.18
C ALA A 391 1.16 17.37 -7.27
N ASN A 392 -0.10 16.98 -7.40
CA ASN A 392 -1.26 17.89 -7.42
C ASN A 392 -1.83 18.20 -6.02
N GLY A 393 -1.11 17.89 -4.94
CA GLY A 393 -1.56 18.16 -3.58
C GLY A 393 -2.54 17.15 -3.00
N HIS A 394 -2.92 16.11 -3.75
CA HIS A 394 -3.71 15.00 -3.20
C HIS A 394 -2.86 14.00 -2.42
N ALA A 395 -3.47 13.30 -1.48
CA ALA A 395 -2.85 12.20 -0.75
C ALA A 395 -3.82 11.00 -0.65
N LEU A 396 -3.31 9.78 -0.81
CA LEU A 396 -4.04 8.56 -0.53
C LEU A 396 -3.95 8.25 0.96
N ILE A 397 -5.08 8.22 1.66
CA ILE A 397 -5.14 7.97 3.11
C ILE A 397 -5.89 6.67 3.37
N ALA A 398 -5.24 5.77 4.11
CA ALA A 398 -5.89 4.63 4.73
C ALA A 398 -6.44 5.04 6.10
N ARG A 399 -7.74 4.85 6.31
CA ARG A 399 -8.44 5.21 7.54
C ARG A 399 -8.87 3.93 8.26
N ASP A 400 -8.73 3.90 9.57
CA ASP A 400 -9.11 2.73 10.37
C ASP A 400 -10.63 2.51 10.29
N GLY A 401 -11.06 1.38 9.72
CA GLY A 401 -12.49 1.04 9.58
C GLY A 401 -13.23 1.77 8.46
N TYR A 402 -12.55 2.52 7.58
CA TYR A 402 -13.17 3.20 6.45
C TYR A 402 -12.44 2.89 5.13
N TYR A 403 -13.11 3.15 4.00
CA TYR A 403 -12.48 3.10 2.69
C TYR A 403 -11.35 4.12 2.57
N ASN A 404 -10.38 3.78 1.71
CA ASN A 404 -9.32 4.70 1.31
C ASN A 404 -9.93 5.99 0.74
N SER A 405 -9.29 7.12 1.04
CA SER A 405 -9.74 8.44 0.58
C SER A 405 -8.60 9.19 -0.11
N PHE A 406 -8.95 10.11 -1.02
CA PHE A 406 -8.00 10.93 -1.79
C PHE A 406 -8.19 12.45 -1.55
N PRO A 407 -8.14 12.91 -0.29
CA PRO A 407 -8.32 14.33 -0.01
C PRO A 407 -7.18 15.20 -0.52
N HIS A 408 -7.52 16.47 -0.76
CA HIS A 408 -6.53 17.52 -1.02
C HIS A 408 -5.85 17.90 0.30
N GLU A 409 -4.54 18.20 0.25
CA GLU A 409 -3.71 18.53 1.41
C GLU A 409 -4.30 19.67 2.27
N ASP A 410 -5.05 20.59 1.66
CA ASP A 410 -5.72 21.67 2.38
C ASP A 410 -6.72 21.19 3.43
N SER A 411 -7.31 20.01 3.24
CA SER A 411 -8.23 19.37 4.20
C SER A 411 -7.54 18.48 5.23
N LEU A 412 -6.21 18.37 5.18
CA LEU A 412 -5.42 17.53 6.08
C LEU A 412 -4.73 18.33 7.17
N ALA A 413 -4.78 17.79 8.38
CA ALA A 413 -4.01 18.25 9.53
C ALA A 413 -2.95 17.18 9.90
N PRO A 414 -1.65 17.41 9.63
CA PRO A 414 -0.60 16.46 9.97
C PRO A 414 -0.41 16.34 11.48
N GLU A 415 -0.05 15.14 11.95
CA GLU A 415 0.33 14.89 13.34
C GLU A 415 1.62 15.67 13.67
N VAL A 416 1.63 16.34 14.82
CA VAL A 416 2.74 17.14 15.33
C VAL A 416 2.95 16.82 16.80
N LYS A 417 4.16 17.06 17.32
CA LYS A 417 4.45 16.80 18.74
C LYS A 417 3.65 17.71 19.67
N CYS A 418 3.54 18.99 19.29
CA CYS A 418 2.81 20.01 20.02
C CYS A 418 2.18 21.01 19.04
N ASP A 419 1.04 21.58 19.42
CA ASP A 419 0.38 22.66 18.70
C ASP A 419 -0.16 23.67 19.71
N ARG A 420 0.15 24.96 19.51
CA ARG A 420 -0.23 26.06 20.42
C ARG A 420 0.06 25.82 21.91
N GLY A 421 1.17 25.15 22.21
CA GLY A 421 1.60 24.86 23.58
C GLY A 421 0.91 23.65 24.23
N ILE A 422 0.10 22.89 23.48
CA ILE A 422 -0.46 21.60 23.90
C ILE A 422 0.35 20.50 23.22
N CYS A 423 0.99 19.65 24.00
CA CYS A 423 1.77 18.51 23.54
C CYS A 423 1.03 17.19 23.74
N GLN A 424 1.44 16.17 22.98
CA GLN A 424 0.93 14.83 23.17
C GLN A 424 1.21 14.33 24.59
N GLY A 425 0.18 13.80 25.25
CA GLY A 425 0.23 13.32 26.64
C GLY A 425 -0.12 14.38 27.69
N ASP A 426 -0.25 15.65 27.30
CA ASP A 426 -0.61 16.71 28.23
C ASP A 426 -2.02 16.52 28.79
N ARG A 427 -2.18 16.84 30.08
CA ARG A 427 -3.51 17.01 30.69
C ARG A 427 -4.13 18.29 30.15
N VAL A 428 -5.36 18.19 29.70
CA VAL A 428 -6.06 19.31 29.07
C VAL A 428 -7.51 19.38 29.52
N TYR A 429 -8.09 20.59 29.43
CA TYR A 429 -9.50 20.85 29.70
C TYR A 429 -10.23 21.21 28.40
N TYR A 430 -11.38 20.56 28.19
CA TYR A 430 -12.28 20.80 27.08
C TYR A 430 -13.74 20.47 27.48
N SER A 431 -14.69 21.33 27.10
CA SER A 431 -16.13 21.15 27.29
C SER A 431 -16.51 20.63 28.69
N ASN A 432 -16.11 21.35 29.74
CA ASN A 432 -16.37 20.98 31.14
C ASN A 432 -15.79 19.63 31.59
N SER A 433 -14.72 19.17 30.95
CA SER A 433 -14.07 17.92 31.32
C SER A 433 -12.56 17.98 31.22
N SER A 434 -11.88 17.29 32.13
CA SER A 434 -10.46 16.98 32.02
C SER A 434 -10.25 15.73 31.17
N GLY A 435 -9.12 15.71 30.47
CA GLY A 435 -8.68 14.58 29.67
C GLY A 435 -7.21 14.66 29.34
N VAL A 436 -6.80 13.89 28.34
CA VAL A 436 -5.42 13.86 27.83
C VAL A 436 -5.45 14.17 26.33
N ALA A 437 -4.50 14.98 25.87
CA ALA A 437 -4.22 15.15 24.46
C ALA A 437 -3.52 13.87 23.93
N GLU A 438 -4.30 12.86 23.55
CA GLU A 438 -3.75 11.55 23.13
C GLU A 438 -2.92 11.66 21.85
N LYS A 439 -3.37 12.51 20.91
CA LYS A 439 -2.66 12.90 19.70
C LYS A 439 -2.88 14.38 19.42
N VAL A 440 -1.89 14.99 18.80
CA VAL A 440 -1.93 16.41 18.42
C VAL A 440 -1.71 16.50 16.92
N PHE A 441 -2.66 17.12 16.24
CA PHE A 441 -2.56 17.46 14.83
C PHE A 441 -2.48 18.99 14.70
N LYS A 442 -1.92 19.50 13.62
CA LYS A 442 -1.85 20.95 13.40
C LYS A 442 -3.26 21.56 13.39
N GLY A 443 -3.60 22.31 14.44
CA GLY A 443 -4.91 22.94 14.64
C GLY A 443 -5.99 22.06 15.31
N ILE A 444 -5.75 20.78 15.56
CA ILE A 444 -6.77 19.82 16.05
C ILE A 444 -6.16 18.90 17.12
N ILE A 445 -6.85 18.69 18.23
CA ILE A 445 -6.41 17.81 19.32
C ILE A 445 -7.33 16.59 19.38
N ARG A 446 -6.77 15.36 19.44
CA ARG A 446 -7.55 14.18 19.85
C ARG A 446 -7.63 14.17 21.37
N PHE A 447 -8.75 14.65 21.89
CA PHE A 447 -9.05 14.70 23.31
C PHE A 447 -9.63 13.35 23.76
N LYS A 448 -8.91 12.67 24.65
CA LYS A 448 -9.34 11.40 25.24
C LYS A 448 -9.73 11.60 26.70
N ARG A 449 -10.94 11.16 27.05
CA ARG A 449 -11.49 11.17 28.40
C ARG A 449 -11.78 9.74 28.84
N SER A 450 -11.37 9.39 30.06
CA SER A 450 -11.66 8.06 30.61
C SER A 450 -13.16 7.79 30.63
N GLY A 451 -13.60 6.71 29.97
CA GLY A 451 -14.99 6.27 29.91
C GLY A 451 -15.90 6.99 28.91
N TYR A 452 -15.37 7.85 28.03
CA TYR A 452 -16.14 8.59 27.02
C TYR A 452 -15.53 8.43 25.62
N TYR A 453 -16.32 8.74 24.59
CA TYR A 453 -15.84 8.82 23.21
C TYR A 453 -14.78 9.91 23.04
N ASP A 454 -13.84 9.67 22.13
CA ASP A 454 -12.83 10.66 21.77
C ASP A 454 -13.49 11.87 21.09
N ALA A 455 -12.98 13.06 21.39
CA ALA A 455 -13.39 14.30 20.73
C ALA A 455 -12.22 14.89 19.93
N TYR A 456 -12.53 15.68 18.91
CA TYR A 456 -11.56 16.35 18.04
C TYR A 456 -11.73 17.87 18.05
N PRO A 457 -11.63 18.55 19.22
CA PRO A 457 -11.69 20.01 19.27
C PRO A 457 -10.56 20.68 18.49
N THR A 458 -10.80 21.91 18.06
CA THR A 458 -9.72 22.76 17.55
C THR A 458 -8.78 23.13 18.69
N SER A 459 -7.50 23.36 18.40
CA SER A 459 -6.49 23.58 19.45
C SER A 459 -6.72 24.86 20.28
N ASP A 460 -7.49 25.83 19.78
CA ASP A 460 -7.96 27.02 20.52
C ASP A 460 -9.10 26.76 21.50
N GLN A 461 -9.83 25.65 21.35
CA GLN A 461 -10.90 25.26 22.28
C GLN A 461 -10.38 24.49 23.49
N VAL A 462 -9.10 24.11 23.48
CA VAL A 462 -8.48 23.26 24.49
C VAL A 462 -7.54 24.09 25.35
N SER A 463 -7.62 23.91 26.67
CA SER A 463 -6.72 24.60 27.60
C SER A 463 -5.75 23.60 28.25
N PRO A 464 -4.42 23.77 28.13
CA PRO A 464 -3.46 22.90 28.81
C PRO A 464 -3.49 23.11 30.32
N ALA A 465 -3.16 22.05 31.06
CA ALA A 465 -2.90 22.13 32.48
C ALA A 465 -1.63 22.93 32.76
N VAL A 466 -1.66 23.77 33.78
CA VAL A 466 -0.55 24.61 34.23
C VAL A 466 -0.35 24.41 35.72
N ARG A 467 0.88 24.64 36.19
CA ARG A 467 1.18 24.50 37.62
C ARG A 467 0.45 25.54 38.47
N CYS A 468 0.38 26.77 37.97
CA CYS A 468 -0.29 27.89 38.61
C CYS A 468 -0.97 28.77 37.57
N GLU A 469 -2.16 29.27 37.90
CA GLU A 469 -2.88 30.26 37.12
C GLU A 469 -2.24 31.64 37.33
N LYS A 470 -2.11 32.43 36.25
CA LYS A 470 -1.31 33.67 36.26
C LYS A 470 -1.97 34.80 37.04
N ASN A 471 -3.30 34.92 37.01
CA ASN A 471 -4.01 36.09 37.52
C ASN A 471 -4.27 36.00 39.03
N ASN A 472 -4.78 34.87 39.51
CA ASN A 472 -5.23 34.61 40.87
C ASN A 472 -4.20 33.83 41.71
N ARG A 473 -3.07 33.42 41.11
CA ARG A 473 -1.97 32.69 41.77
C ARG A 473 -2.41 31.42 42.49
N ILE A 474 -3.47 30.78 41.99
CA ILE A 474 -3.92 29.46 42.45
C ILE A 474 -3.05 28.42 41.75
N CYS A 475 -2.40 27.58 42.53
CA CYS A 475 -1.55 26.50 42.09
C CYS A 475 -2.20 25.16 42.38
N GLN A 476 -1.80 24.15 41.61
CA GLN A 476 -2.17 22.76 41.90
C GLN A 476 -1.73 22.38 43.31
N GLY A 477 -2.65 21.78 44.08
CA GLY A 477 -2.46 21.39 45.48
C GLY A 477 -2.82 22.48 46.50
N ASP A 478 -3.12 23.71 46.07
CA ASP A 478 -3.52 24.77 47.00
C ASP A 478 -4.84 24.42 47.71
N ALA A 479 -4.87 24.74 49.01
CA ALA A 479 -6.11 24.75 49.78
C ALA A 479 -6.93 25.99 49.41
N ILE A 480 -8.14 25.75 48.94
CA ILE A 480 -9.06 26.78 48.42
C ILE A 480 -10.41 26.69 49.13
N PHE A 481 -11.17 27.77 49.09
CA PHE A 481 -12.54 27.82 49.58
C PHE A 481 -13.51 27.95 48.41
N TYR A 482 -14.50 27.08 48.34
CA TYR A 482 -15.52 27.04 47.28
C TYR A 482 -16.89 26.69 47.86
N ASN A 483 -17.88 27.56 47.65
CA ASN A 483 -19.26 27.42 48.14
C ASN A 483 -19.35 27.06 49.63
N GLY A 484 -18.65 27.79 50.49
CA GLY A 484 -18.75 27.59 51.95
C GLY A 484 -17.91 26.44 52.52
N SER A 485 -17.19 25.69 51.69
CA SER A 485 -16.42 24.52 52.11
C SER A 485 -14.95 24.60 51.68
N GLN A 486 -14.07 23.98 52.48
CA GLN A 486 -12.68 23.77 52.11
C GLN A 486 -12.56 22.72 50.98
N ALA A 487 -11.67 22.97 50.04
CA ALA A 487 -11.39 22.12 48.90
C ALA A 487 -9.91 22.19 48.50
N VAL A 488 -9.50 21.36 47.55
CA VAL A 488 -8.14 21.38 46.98
C VAL A 488 -8.23 21.65 45.48
N ALA A 489 -7.38 22.55 44.99
CA ALA A 489 -7.17 22.76 43.55
C ALA A 489 -6.43 21.54 42.97
N ALA A 490 -7.16 20.55 42.45
CA ALA A 490 -6.60 19.29 42.00
C ALA A 490 -5.87 19.42 40.65
N GLU A 491 -6.41 20.24 39.74
CA GLU A 491 -5.78 20.63 38.47
C GLU A 491 -6.11 22.09 38.18
N VAL A 492 -5.21 22.79 37.49
CA VAL A 492 -5.35 24.19 37.10
C VAL A 492 -5.06 24.29 35.61
N TYR A 493 -5.89 25.02 34.86
CA TYR A 493 -5.77 25.15 33.41
C TYR A 493 -5.47 26.59 32.98
N ALA A 494 -4.77 26.74 31.85
CA ALA A 494 -4.32 28.04 31.34
C ALA A 494 -5.45 29.07 31.10
N ASN A 495 -6.67 28.61 30.83
CA ASN A 495 -7.86 29.46 30.64
C ASN A 495 -8.52 29.91 31.96
N GLY A 496 -7.87 29.69 33.10
CA GLY A 496 -8.39 30.12 34.40
C GLY A 496 -9.35 29.14 35.07
N ILE A 497 -9.67 28.00 34.44
CA ILE A 497 -10.48 26.95 35.05
C ILE A 497 -9.63 26.13 36.03
N VAL A 498 -10.23 25.75 37.16
CA VAL A 498 -9.63 24.91 38.20
C VAL A 498 -10.56 23.72 38.47
N MET A 499 -10.00 22.51 38.49
CA MET A 499 -10.69 21.32 38.96
C MET A 499 -10.62 21.29 40.49
N VAL A 500 -11.78 21.47 41.12
CA VAL A 500 -11.94 21.51 42.57
C VAL A 500 -12.35 20.14 43.07
N LYS A 501 -11.53 19.56 43.95
CA LYS A 501 -11.82 18.29 44.61
C LYS A 501 -12.25 18.53 46.05
N ARG A 502 -13.43 18.01 46.41
CA ARG A 502 -13.97 18.06 47.77
C ARG A 502 -14.21 16.65 48.28
N SER A 503 -13.94 16.41 49.56
CA SER A 503 -14.25 15.11 50.17
C SER A 503 -15.76 14.84 50.07
N GLY A 504 -16.14 13.68 49.53
CA GLY A 504 -17.54 13.26 49.39
C GLY A 504 -18.31 13.84 48.21
N TYR A 505 -17.69 14.56 47.27
CA TYR A 505 -18.36 15.11 46.09
C TYR A 505 -17.63 14.78 44.79
N TYR A 506 -18.36 14.85 43.68
CA TYR A 506 -17.79 14.78 42.34
C TYR A 506 -16.88 15.98 42.04
N ASP A 507 -15.88 15.74 41.20
CA ASP A 507 -14.97 16.79 40.72
C ASP A 507 -15.78 17.89 40.01
N THR A 508 -15.54 19.14 40.38
CA THR A 508 -16.24 20.30 39.82
C THR A 508 -15.23 21.24 39.15
N TYR A 509 -15.56 21.76 37.97
CA TYR A 509 -14.72 22.71 37.25
C TYR A 509 -15.24 24.13 37.49
N VAL A 510 -14.40 24.99 38.04
CA VAL A 510 -14.79 26.33 38.49
C VAL A 510 -13.76 27.33 37.98
N HIS A 511 -14.22 28.50 37.54
CA HIS A 511 -13.32 29.58 37.17
C HIS A 511 -12.62 30.14 38.42
N SER A 512 -11.32 30.44 38.30
CA SER A 512 -10.45 30.76 39.44
C SER A 512 -10.84 32.02 40.21
N ASP A 513 -11.57 32.94 39.58
CA ASP A 513 -12.12 34.17 40.19
C ASP A 513 -13.21 33.89 41.24
N ARG A 514 -13.80 32.70 41.23
CA ARG A 514 -14.79 32.24 42.22
C ARG A 514 -14.16 31.49 43.39
N LEU A 515 -12.83 31.44 43.46
CA LEU A 515 -12.11 30.68 44.47
C LEU A 515 -11.31 31.62 45.36
N ALA A 516 -11.36 31.39 46.67
CA ALA A 516 -10.49 32.09 47.61
C ALA A 516 -9.34 31.16 48.02
N LYS A 517 -8.10 31.58 47.79
CA LYS A 517 -6.90 30.87 48.26
C LYS A 517 -6.69 31.13 49.75
N ARG A 518 -6.50 30.07 50.54
CA ARG A 518 -6.17 30.21 51.96
C ARG A 518 -4.74 30.76 52.09
N VAL A 519 -4.61 32.01 52.53
CA VAL A 519 -3.31 32.59 52.90
C VAL A 519 -2.92 32.01 54.25
N ARG A 520 -1.73 31.40 54.33
CA ARG A 520 -1.16 30.94 55.60
C ARG A 520 -0.42 32.08 56.29
#